data_AF-A0A6H0CW15-F1
#
_entry.id   AF-A0A6H0CW15-F1
#
_cell.length_a   1.000
_cell.length_b   1.000
_cell.length_c   1.000
_cell.angle_alpha   90.00
_cell.angle_beta   90.00
_cell.angle_gamma   90.00
#
_symmetry.space_group_name_H-M   'P 1'
#
loop_
_entity.id
_entity.type
_entity.pdbx_description
1 polymer ?
#
loop_
_entity_poly.entity_id
_entity_poly.type
_entity_poly.pdbx_seq_one_letter_code
_entity_poly.pdbx_strand_id
1 'polypeptide(L)'
;MRTTAAPPPAQLMVHAGLALRSALAAVAGTEPSRLGRAAAGAAYLDLWAGDRLLRADGGNHSAVARFLLPRLLMESVDTLSVLLGAQAQRNTGPGAAYREHARRLHQAMWHPDHRARLDAVTARLDGPPTGEDRLARPLTSVRPAALPLALHALLDELERERRAVVGACALAPADASAGIWALADRYALLTAAAACLDGWRGTGRGRRITTDRDRLVAALSRIAIRLGLEPVGPDTELSAALFDEAVAHCRRPTVPARTAPAAARRLVGA
;
A
#
# COMPACT_ATOMS: atom_id res chain seq x y z
N MET A 1 -6.35 21.69 24.09
CA MET A 1 -5.41 21.29 23.01
C MET A 1 -6.22 21.02 21.77
N ARG A 2 -6.00 21.73 20.66
CA ARG A 2 -6.65 21.38 19.39
C ARG A 2 -6.03 20.09 18.90
N THR A 3 -6.77 18.99 18.97
CA THR A 3 -6.37 17.71 18.39
C THR A 3 -6.30 17.92 16.88
N THR A 4 -5.08 18.10 16.36
CA THR A 4 -4.87 18.16 14.91
C THR A 4 -5.38 16.85 14.32
N ALA A 5 -6.23 16.92 13.30
CA ALA A 5 -6.71 15.73 12.62
C ALA A 5 -5.51 14.93 12.08
N ALA A 6 -5.63 13.61 12.10
CA ALA A 6 -4.62 12.75 11.50
C ALA A 6 -4.41 13.12 10.02
N PRO A 7 -3.16 13.10 9.53
CA PRO A 7 -2.87 13.36 8.13
C PRO A 7 -3.64 12.37 7.23
N PRO A 8 -4.26 12.84 6.14
CA PRO A 8 -5.00 11.98 5.23
C PRO A 8 -4.06 10.97 4.54
N PRO A 9 -4.56 9.77 4.20
CA PRO A 9 -3.80 8.71 3.54
C PRO A 9 -2.98 9.19 2.31
N ALA A 10 -3.54 10.01 1.43
CA ALA A 10 -2.82 10.54 0.28
C ALA A 10 -1.61 11.42 0.65
N GLN A 11 -1.67 12.15 1.77
CA GLN A 11 -0.54 12.93 2.25
C GLN A 11 0.58 12.03 2.79
N LEU A 12 0.24 10.88 3.40
CA LEU A 12 1.22 9.88 3.81
C LEU A 12 1.97 9.31 2.61
N MET A 13 1.25 9.01 1.51
CA MET A 13 1.87 8.57 0.26
C MET A 13 2.87 9.59 -0.29
N VAL A 14 2.55 10.88 -0.20
CA VAL A 14 3.47 11.96 -0.61
C VAL A 14 4.73 11.96 0.24
N HIS A 15 4.60 11.88 1.57
CA HIS A 15 5.76 11.84 2.46
C HIS A 15 6.63 10.60 2.25
N ALA A 16 6.04 9.42 2.09
CA ALA A 16 6.76 8.20 1.77
C ALA A 16 7.49 8.30 0.41
N GLY A 17 6.84 8.86 -0.61
CA GLY A 17 7.46 9.11 -1.92
C GLY A 17 8.62 10.11 -1.85
N LEU A 18 8.51 11.15 -1.01
CA LEU A 18 9.60 12.09 -0.78
C LEU A 18 10.76 11.45 0.00
N ALA A 19 10.47 10.63 1.01
CA ALA A 19 11.49 9.88 1.74
C ALA A 19 12.27 8.93 0.82
N LEU A 20 11.58 8.20 -0.07
CA LEU A 20 12.20 7.36 -1.10
C LEU A 20 13.08 8.18 -2.05
N ARG A 21 12.59 9.32 -2.55
CA ARG A 21 13.37 10.24 -3.38
C ARG A 21 14.65 10.71 -2.68
N SER A 22 14.54 11.10 -1.41
CA SER A 22 15.70 11.54 -0.62
C SER A 22 16.69 10.40 -0.38
N ALA A 23 16.23 9.19 -0.09
CA ALA A 23 17.10 8.03 0.06
C ALA A 23 17.86 7.69 -1.24
N LEU A 24 17.17 7.68 -2.38
CA LEU A 24 17.79 7.44 -3.69
C LEU A 24 18.76 8.55 -4.10
N ALA A 25 18.45 9.81 -3.77
CA ALA A 25 19.36 10.93 -4.02
C ALA A 25 20.67 10.80 -3.23
N ALA A 26 20.66 10.18 -2.05
CA ALA A 26 21.86 9.99 -1.24
C ALA A 26 22.85 8.98 -1.83
N VAL A 27 22.38 8.07 -2.68
CA VAL A 27 23.19 7.06 -3.38
C VAL A 27 23.29 7.37 -4.88
N ALA A 28 22.93 8.59 -5.30
CA ALA A 28 23.02 8.97 -6.70
C ALA A 28 24.49 8.94 -7.15
N GLY A 29 24.78 8.13 -8.17
CA GLY A 29 26.13 7.96 -8.70
C GLY A 29 26.98 6.91 -7.97
N THR A 30 26.42 6.19 -7.00
CA THR A 30 27.06 5.01 -6.38
C THR A 30 26.27 3.74 -6.70
N GLU A 31 26.91 2.58 -6.59
CA GLU A 31 26.20 1.31 -6.67
C GLU A 31 25.65 0.93 -5.28
N PRO A 32 24.32 0.95 -5.07
CA PRO A 32 23.74 0.57 -3.78
C PRO A 32 23.89 -0.93 -3.52
N SER A 33 23.98 -1.30 -2.24
CA SER A 33 24.02 -2.71 -1.82
C SER A 33 22.74 -3.46 -2.23
N ARG A 34 22.81 -4.80 -2.26
CA ARG A 34 21.64 -5.66 -2.50
C ARG A 34 20.49 -5.33 -1.55
N LEU A 35 20.78 -5.12 -0.27
CA LEU A 35 19.78 -4.76 0.74
C LEU A 35 19.18 -3.37 0.47
N GLY A 36 20.00 -2.40 0.03
CA GLY A 36 19.50 -1.08 -0.36
C GLY A 36 18.60 -1.10 -1.59
N ARG A 37 18.94 -1.91 -2.60
CA ARG A 37 18.08 -2.12 -3.77
C ARG A 37 16.74 -2.74 -3.37
N ALA A 38 16.77 -3.77 -2.55
CA ALA A 38 15.57 -4.41 -2.02
C ALA A 38 14.70 -3.44 -1.20
N ALA A 39 15.30 -2.62 -0.32
CA ALA A 39 14.58 -1.63 0.48
C ALA A 39 13.88 -0.55 -0.39
N ALA A 40 14.57 -0.02 -1.41
CA ALA A 40 13.95 0.91 -2.35
C ALA A 40 12.82 0.28 -3.18
N GLY A 41 13.03 -0.94 -3.69
CA GLY A 41 11.99 -1.69 -4.42
C GLY A 41 10.77 -1.98 -3.54
N ALA A 42 11.00 -2.36 -2.28
CA ALA A 42 9.98 -2.59 -1.26
C ALA A 42 9.13 -1.34 -1.00
N ALA A 43 9.79 -0.20 -0.73
CA ALA A 43 9.11 1.08 -0.50
C ALA A 43 8.32 1.53 -1.73
N TYR A 44 8.87 1.31 -2.93
CA TYR A 44 8.17 1.59 -4.18
C TYR A 44 6.91 0.74 -4.35
N LEU A 45 6.95 -0.55 -4.04
CA LEU A 45 5.79 -1.44 -4.16
C LEU A 45 4.70 -1.10 -3.14
N ASP A 46 5.09 -0.71 -1.94
CA ASP A 46 4.17 -0.24 -0.92
C ASP A 46 3.48 1.07 -1.34
N LEU A 47 4.20 1.98 -2.01
CA LEU A 47 3.60 3.15 -2.66
C LEU A 47 2.67 2.77 -3.83
N TRP A 48 3.03 1.77 -4.61
CA TRP A 48 2.21 1.29 -5.73
C TRP A 48 0.90 0.63 -5.25
N ALA A 49 0.98 -0.21 -4.22
CA ALA A 49 -0.17 -0.86 -3.60
C ALA A 49 -1.07 0.17 -2.89
N GLY A 50 -0.47 1.14 -2.20
CA GLY A 50 -1.21 2.22 -1.56
C GLY A 50 -1.96 3.11 -2.54
N ASP A 51 -1.36 3.49 -3.67
CA ASP A 51 -2.06 4.26 -4.72
C ASP A 51 -3.28 3.50 -5.27
N ARG A 52 -3.13 2.19 -5.51
CA ARG A 52 -4.25 1.35 -5.94
C ARG A 52 -5.33 1.27 -4.87
N LEU A 53 -4.97 1.02 -3.61
CA LEU A 53 -5.91 1.01 -2.50
C LEU A 53 -6.69 2.32 -2.40
N LEU A 54 -6.04 3.47 -2.53
CA LEU A 54 -6.70 4.78 -2.48
C LEU A 54 -7.68 4.98 -3.64
N ARG A 55 -7.32 4.59 -4.87
CA ARG A 55 -8.24 4.67 -6.02
C ARG A 55 -9.42 3.72 -5.86
N ALA A 56 -9.17 2.60 -5.22
CA ALA A 56 -10.07 1.48 -5.11
C ALA A 56 -11.10 1.64 -3.97
N ASP A 57 -10.73 2.22 -2.84
CA ASP A 57 -11.50 2.16 -1.59
C ASP A 57 -11.87 3.55 -1.03
N GLY A 58 -12.31 4.49 -1.86
CA GLY A 58 -12.81 5.79 -1.37
C GLY A 58 -11.73 6.80 -0.95
N GLY A 59 -10.47 6.57 -1.34
CA GLY A 59 -9.38 7.53 -1.18
C GLY A 59 -9.09 7.91 0.26
N ASN A 60 -9.11 9.21 0.57
CA ASN A 60 -8.81 9.70 1.91
C ASN A 60 -9.84 9.31 2.98
N HIS A 61 -11.04 8.89 2.56
CA HIS A 61 -12.11 8.44 3.46
C HIS A 61 -12.07 6.93 3.70
N SER A 62 -11.22 6.19 2.99
CA SER A 62 -11.01 4.76 3.18
C SER A 62 -10.67 4.43 4.64
N ALA A 63 -11.52 3.64 5.31
CA ALA A 63 -11.20 3.11 6.63
C ALA A 63 -9.92 2.25 6.58
N VAL A 64 -9.82 1.39 5.55
CA VAL A 64 -8.68 0.50 5.35
C VAL A 64 -7.39 1.26 5.09
N ALA A 65 -7.38 2.27 4.23
CA ALA A 65 -6.16 3.04 3.93
C ALA A 65 -5.71 3.87 5.14
N ARG A 66 -6.66 4.43 5.90
CA ARG A 66 -6.35 5.16 7.15
C ARG A 66 -5.75 4.24 8.20
N PHE A 67 -6.19 2.99 8.27
CA PHE A 67 -5.65 1.99 9.17
C PHE A 67 -4.28 1.43 8.70
N LEU A 68 -4.19 1.00 7.45
CA LEU A 68 -3.05 0.24 6.92
C LEU A 68 -1.85 1.10 6.52
N LEU A 69 -2.07 2.22 5.81
CA LEU A 69 -0.97 2.98 5.20
C LEU A 69 0.01 3.59 6.20
N PRO A 70 -0.40 4.11 7.37
CA PRO A 70 0.56 4.60 8.37
C PRO A 70 1.60 3.54 8.76
N ARG A 71 1.15 2.30 8.99
CA ARG A 71 2.00 1.17 9.35
C ARG A 71 2.88 0.74 8.18
N LEU A 72 2.25 0.44 7.04
CA LEU A 72 2.92 -0.10 5.85
C LEU A 72 3.99 0.87 5.30
N LEU A 73 3.69 2.18 5.26
CA LEU A 73 4.64 3.17 4.77
C LEU A 73 5.75 3.47 5.77
N MET A 74 5.48 3.43 7.08
CA MET A 74 6.51 3.59 8.10
C MET A 74 7.53 2.44 8.05
N GLU A 75 7.06 1.19 8.03
CA GLU A 75 7.92 0.00 7.90
C GLU A 75 8.85 0.14 6.68
N SER A 76 8.29 0.48 5.52
CA SER A 76 9.07 0.68 4.30
C SER A 76 10.07 1.82 4.41
N VAL A 77 9.66 2.97 4.95
CA VAL A 77 10.55 4.13 5.07
C VAL A 77 11.69 3.85 6.06
N ASP A 78 11.45 3.16 7.17
CA ASP A 78 12.50 2.80 8.12
C ASP A 78 13.59 1.94 7.48
N THR A 79 13.22 1.02 6.58
CA THR A 79 14.20 0.20 5.85
C THR A 79 15.06 1.00 4.87
N LEU A 80 14.59 2.16 4.37
CA LEU A 80 15.37 3.02 3.47
C LEU A 80 16.61 3.63 4.13
N SER A 81 16.68 3.63 5.46
CA SER A 81 17.87 4.07 6.20
C SER A 81 19.16 3.35 5.76
N VAL A 82 19.05 2.11 5.27
CA VAL A 82 20.18 1.35 4.73
C VAL A 82 20.83 2.01 3.50
N LEU A 83 20.06 2.72 2.67
CA LEU A 83 20.60 3.46 1.52
C LEU A 83 21.34 4.71 1.96
N LEU A 84 20.90 5.31 3.06
CA LEU A 84 21.48 6.55 3.57
C LEU A 84 22.81 6.31 4.27
N GLY A 85 22.97 5.20 4.99
CA GLY A 85 24.16 4.92 5.79
C GLY A 85 24.54 6.11 6.67
N ALA A 86 25.81 6.54 6.60
CA ALA A 86 26.29 7.71 7.36
C ALA A 86 25.60 9.04 6.97
N GLN A 87 25.04 9.17 5.76
CA GLN A 87 24.28 10.37 5.35
C GLN A 87 23.02 10.55 6.20
N ALA A 88 22.48 9.47 6.78
CA ALA A 88 21.28 9.50 7.61
C ALA A 88 21.41 10.42 8.83
N GLN A 89 22.63 10.75 9.26
CA GLN A 89 22.89 11.62 10.42
C GLN A 89 23.27 13.06 10.06
N ARG A 90 23.44 13.38 8.77
CA ARG A 90 23.79 14.75 8.35
C ARG A 90 22.61 15.69 8.51
N ASN A 91 22.84 16.91 9.01
CA ASN A 91 21.80 17.93 9.23
C ASN A 91 21.35 18.66 7.96
N THR A 92 22.03 18.42 6.84
CA THR A 92 21.71 19.01 5.55
C THR A 92 21.67 17.93 4.46
N GLY A 93 21.12 18.29 3.30
CA GLY A 93 21.09 17.39 2.14
C GLY A 93 20.05 16.26 2.24
N PRO A 94 20.24 15.18 1.46
CA PRO A 94 19.23 14.12 1.32
C PRO A 94 18.86 13.42 2.63
N GLY A 95 19.82 13.21 3.53
CA GLY A 95 19.54 12.60 4.84
C GLY A 95 18.63 13.44 5.72
N ALA A 96 18.82 14.76 5.76
CA ALA A 96 17.95 15.66 6.51
C ALA A 96 16.51 15.69 5.95
N ALA A 97 16.38 15.74 4.62
CA ALA A 97 15.09 15.70 3.93
C ALA A 97 14.35 14.37 4.18
N TYR A 98 15.07 13.23 4.10
CA TYR A 98 14.53 11.93 4.47
C TYR A 98 13.98 11.92 5.90
N ARG A 99 14.78 12.37 6.89
CA ARG A 99 14.37 12.36 8.30
C ARG A 99 13.13 13.21 8.54
N GLU A 100 12.98 14.33 7.84
CA GLU A 100 11.75 15.14 7.94
C GLU A 100 10.52 14.35 7.52
N HIS A 101 10.57 13.67 6.38
CA HIS A 101 9.43 12.90 5.90
C HIS A 101 9.17 11.62 6.71
N ALA A 102 10.22 10.93 7.15
CA ALA A 102 10.11 9.79 8.04
C ALA A 102 9.44 10.19 9.37
N ARG A 103 9.80 11.34 9.96
CA ARG A 103 9.14 11.86 11.17
C ARG A 103 7.64 12.07 10.98
N ARG A 104 7.19 12.55 9.81
CA ARG A 104 5.76 12.73 9.53
C ARG A 104 5.00 11.40 9.49
N LEU A 105 5.60 10.35 8.95
CA LEU A 105 5.02 9.01 8.93
C LEU A 105 4.98 8.39 10.33
N HIS A 106 6.06 8.54 11.10
CA HIS A 106 6.10 8.13 12.51
C HIS A 106 5.00 8.82 13.33
N GLN A 107 4.85 10.14 13.19
CA GLN A 107 3.77 10.90 13.84
C GLN A 107 2.38 10.41 13.43
N ALA A 108 2.19 10.02 12.16
CA ALA A 108 0.92 9.50 11.67
C ALA A 108 0.59 8.10 12.20
N MET A 109 1.59 7.23 12.33
CA MET A 109 1.46 5.88 12.88
C MET A 109 1.06 5.94 14.35
N TRP A 110 1.77 6.74 15.14
CA TRP A 110 1.55 6.89 16.58
C TRP A 110 0.50 7.95 16.93
N HIS A 111 -0.32 8.36 15.97
CA HIS A 111 -1.34 9.37 16.20
C HIS A 111 -2.41 8.84 17.18
N PRO A 112 -2.94 9.67 18.10
CA PRO A 112 -3.92 9.22 19.10
C PRO A 112 -5.22 8.63 18.53
N ASP A 113 -5.54 8.85 17.25
CA ASP A 113 -6.74 8.34 16.58
C ASP A 113 -6.58 6.87 16.09
N HIS A 114 -5.49 6.18 16.41
CA HIS A 114 -5.29 4.78 16.03
C HIS A 114 -6.49 3.89 16.39
N ARG A 115 -7.10 4.13 17.56
CA ARG A 115 -8.30 3.40 17.99
C ARG A 115 -9.50 3.67 17.09
N ALA A 116 -9.76 4.93 16.74
CA ALA A 116 -10.85 5.28 15.84
C ALA A 116 -10.65 4.71 14.42
N ARG A 117 -9.40 4.58 13.96
CA ARG A 117 -9.08 3.93 12.68
C ARG A 117 -9.35 2.43 12.72
N LEU A 118 -8.98 1.76 13.83
CA LEU A 118 -9.34 0.36 14.05
C LEU A 118 -10.86 0.21 14.07
N ASP A 119 -11.56 0.99 14.89
CA ASP A 119 -13.03 0.91 15.04
C ASP A 119 -13.73 1.10 13.68
N ALA A 120 -13.21 1.98 12.81
CA ALA A 120 -13.74 2.16 11.46
C ALA A 120 -13.50 0.97 10.53
N VAL A 121 -12.40 0.22 10.69
CA VAL A 121 -12.18 -1.02 9.94
C VAL A 121 -13.01 -2.15 10.52
N THR A 122 -13.11 -2.25 11.85
CA THR A 122 -13.89 -3.30 12.50
C THR A 122 -15.39 -3.15 12.24
N ALA A 123 -15.89 -1.93 12.07
CA ALA A 123 -17.26 -1.69 11.62
C ALA A 123 -17.56 -2.32 10.23
N ARG A 124 -16.54 -2.53 9.38
CA ARG A 124 -16.69 -3.28 8.12
C ARG A 124 -16.68 -4.80 8.32
N LEU A 125 -16.32 -5.27 9.51
CA LEU A 125 -16.29 -6.69 9.90
C LEU A 125 -17.56 -7.12 10.65
N ASP A 126 -18.47 -6.21 10.99
CA ASP A 126 -19.73 -6.47 11.75
C ASP A 126 -20.75 -7.34 10.99
N GLY A 127 -20.33 -7.94 9.88
CA GLY A 127 -21.07 -8.91 9.09
C GLY A 127 -20.23 -9.42 7.92
N PRO A 128 -20.72 -10.42 7.18
CA PRO A 128 -20.05 -10.84 5.96
C PRO A 128 -19.96 -9.65 4.97
N PRO A 129 -18.83 -9.45 4.28
CA PRO A 129 -18.70 -8.38 3.30
C PRO A 129 -19.72 -8.58 2.17
N THR A 130 -20.46 -7.53 1.85
CA THR A 130 -21.53 -7.53 0.84
C THR A 130 -21.42 -6.32 -0.08
N GLY A 131 -22.13 -6.37 -1.21
CA GLY A 131 -22.31 -5.22 -2.11
C GLY A 131 -21.00 -4.67 -2.66
N GLU A 132 -20.67 -3.46 -2.24
CA GLU A 132 -19.48 -2.70 -2.67
C GLU A 132 -18.19 -3.10 -1.92
N ASP A 133 -18.29 -3.94 -0.89
CA ASP A 133 -17.10 -4.46 -0.20
C ASP A 133 -16.25 -5.30 -1.16
N ARG A 134 -14.94 -5.03 -1.16
CA ARG A 134 -13.98 -5.63 -2.09
C ARG A 134 -13.74 -7.10 -1.80
N LEU A 135 -13.89 -7.52 -0.55
CA LEU A 135 -13.79 -8.91 -0.16
C LEU A 135 -15.09 -9.68 -0.34
N ALA A 136 -16.18 -9.03 -0.78
CA ALA A 136 -17.41 -9.72 -1.18
C ALA A 136 -17.21 -10.56 -2.46
N ARG A 137 -16.20 -10.23 -3.28
CA ARG A 137 -15.87 -10.97 -4.51
C ARG A 137 -14.62 -11.83 -4.32
N PRO A 138 -14.56 -13.04 -4.94
CA PRO A 138 -13.35 -13.85 -4.93
C PRO A 138 -12.15 -13.09 -5.51
N LEU A 139 -10.96 -13.31 -4.93
CA LEU A 139 -9.70 -12.81 -5.50
C LEU A 139 -9.33 -13.54 -6.79
N THR A 140 -9.76 -14.80 -6.92
CA THR A 140 -9.58 -15.66 -8.09
C THR A 140 -10.48 -15.31 -9.28
N SER A 141 -11.39 -14.33 -9.15
CA SER A 141 -12.26 -13.93 -10.26
C SER A 141 -11.52 -13.19 -11.40
N VAL A 142 -10.20 -13.01 -11.27
CA VAL A 142 -9.33 -12.40 -12.28
C VAL A 142 -9.08 -13.42 -13.40
N ARG A 143 -9.02 -12.98 -14.66
CA ARG A 143 -8.84 -13.90 -15.79
C ARG A 143 -7.45 -14.58 -15.74
N PRO A 144 -7.35 -15.92 -15.74
CA PRO A 144 -6.07 -16.63 -15.68
C PRO A 144 -5.10 -16.26 -16.80
N ALA A 145 -5.60 -16.06 -18.02
CA ALA A 145 -4.78 -15.66 -19.17
C ALA A 145 -4.14 -14.26 -19.04
N ALA A 146 -4.63 -13.42 -18.11
CA ALA A 146 -4.06 -12.10 -17.84
C ALA A 146 -2.95 -12.15 -16.78
N LEU A 147 -2.90 -13.22 -15.97
CA LEU A 147 -2.05 -13.35 -14.80
C LEU A 147 -0.78 -14.19 -15.09
N PRO A 148 0.37 -13.82 -14.51
CA PRO A 148 1.55 -14.68 -14.45
C PRO A 148 1.24 -16.04 -13.80
N LEU A 149 1.75 -17.13 -14.37
CA LEU A 149 1.56 -18.50 -13.83
C LEU A 149 1.99 -18.61 -12.35
N ALA A 150 3.07 -17.91 -12.01
CA ALA A 150 3.64 -17.88 -10.67
C ALA A 150 2.65 -17.33 -9.61
N LEU A 151 1.63 -16.56 -10.02
CA LEU A 151 0.63 -16.01 -9.12
C LEU A 151 -0.56 -16.94 -8.86
N HIS A 152 -0.77 -18.00 -9.65
CA HIS A 152 -1.97 -18.85 -9.47
C HIS A 152 -2.02 -19.49 -8.07
N ALA A 153 -0.92 -20.13 -7.65
CA ALA A 153 -0.84 -20.72 -6.31
C ALA A 153 -1.02 -19.68 -5.20
N LEU A 154 -0.38 -18.51 -5.33
CA LEU A 154 -0.54 -17.44 -4.35
C LEU A 154 -1.97 -16.90 -4.30
N LEU A 155 -2.66 -16.80 -5.43
CA LEU A 155 -4.06 -16.35 -5.47
C LEU A 155 -4.99 -17.35 -4.79
N ASP A 156 -4.72 -18.65 -4.89
CA ASP A 156 -5.47 -19.68 -4.18
C ASP A 156 -5.24 -19.60 -2.66
N GLU A 157 -4.02 -19.27 -2.21
CA GLU A 157 -3.72 -18.98 -0.80
C GLU A 157 -4.44 -17.72 -0.31
N LEU A 158 -4.34 -16.61 -1.06
CA LEU A 158 -5.01 -15.35 -0.72
C LEU A 158 -6.54 -15.50 -0.70
N GLU A 159 -7.11 -16.33 -1.57
CA GLU A 159 -8.54 -16.64 -1.57
C GLU A 159 -8.95 -17.54 -0.39
N ARG A 160 -8.06 -18.41 0.09
CA ARG A 160 -8.27 -19.15 1.35
C ARG A 160 -8.26 -18.21 2.54
N GLU A 161 -7.29 -17.30 2.62
CA GLU A 161 -7.25 -16.25 3.65
C GLU A 161 -8.50 -15.36 3.60
N ARG A 162 -8.95 -14.95 2.41
CA ARG A 162 -10.20 -14.20 2.24
C ARG A 162 -11.38 -14.96 2.82
N ARG A 163 -11.54 -16.25 2.48
CA ARG A 163 -12.64 -17.06 3.01
C ARG A 163 -12.55 -17.22 4.53
N ALA A 164 -11.35 -17.37 5.10
CA ALA A 164 -11.16 -17.45 6.54
C ALA A 164 -11.58 -16.14 7.24
N VAL A 165 -11.17 -14.98 6.71
CA VAL A 165 -11.59 -13.67 7.24
C VAL A 165 -13.10 -13.49 7.13
N VAL A 166 -13.70 -13.80 5.97
CA VAL A 166 -15.16 -13.72 5.78
C VAL A 166 -15.92 -14.64 6.73
N GLY A 167 -15.44 -15.87 6.92
CA GLY A 167 -16.02 -16.80 7.87
C GLY A 167 -15.91 -16.31 9.32
N ALA A 168 -14.77 -15.69 9.69
CA ALA A 168 -14.59 -15.08 10.99
C ALA A 168 -15.54 -13.90 11.23
N CYS A 169 -15.76 -13.03 10.23
CA CYS A 169 -16.75 -11.96 10.32
C CYS A 169 -18.18 -12.49 10.51
N ALA A 170 -18.53 -13.60 9.85
CA ALA A 170 -19.86 -14.20 9.97
C ALA A 170 -20.11 -14.85 11.35
N LEU A 171 -19.05 -15.21 12.07
CA LEU A 171 -19.11 -15.93 13.35
C LEU A 171 -18.76 -15.07 14.57
N ALA A 172 -18.27 -13.84 14.37
CA ALA A 172 -17.76 -13.00 15.45
C ALA A 172 -18.89 -12.56 16.41
N PRO A 173 -18.85 -12.93 17.70
CA PRO A 173 -19.69 -12.28 18.71
C PRO A 173 -19.20 -10.84 18.93
N ALA A 174 -20.11 -9.92 19.20
CA ALA A 174 -19.87 -8.47 19.31
C ALA A 174 -18.76 -8.04 20.30
N ASP A 175 -18.36 -8.94 21.23
CA ASP A 175 -17.51 -8.60 22.38
C ASP A 175 -16.07 -9.16 22.32
N ALA A 176 -15.64 -9.80 21.23
CA ALA A 176 -14.31 -10.43 21.13
C ALA A 176 -13.16 -9.45 20.80
N SER A 177 -12.78 -8.61 21.77
CA SER A 177 -11.79 -7.52 21.59
C SER A 177 -10.34 -7.96 21.30
N ALA A 178 -9.90 -9.15 21.74
CA ALA A 178 -8.50 -9.57 21.64
C ALA A 178 -8.08 -10.04 20.22
N GLY A 179 -9.01 -10.61 19.45
CA GLY A 179 -8.76 -11.07 18.07
C GLY A 179 -8.96 -9.99 17.00
N ILE A 180 -9.57 -8.86 17.38
CA ILE A 180 -10.12 -7.88 16.45
C ILE A 180 -9.03 -7.14 15.67
N TRP A 181 -7.88 -6.88 16.31
CA TRP A 181 -6.73 -6.25 15.66
C TRP A 181 -6.13 -7.13 14.56
N ALA A 182 -5.91 -8.41 14.87
CA ALA A 182 -5.33 -9.34 13.92
C ALA A 182 -6.28 -9.62 12.75
N LEU A 183 -7.59 -9.62 13.00
CA LEU A 183 -8.59 -9.74 11.94
C LEU A 183 -8.68 -8.49 11.07
N ALA A 184 -8.69 -7.29 11.68
CA ALA A 184 -8.68 -6.02 10.97
C ALA A 184 -7.42 -5.86 10.10
N ASP A 185 -6.26 -6.30 10.58
CA ASP A 185 -5.01 -6.26 9.83
C ASP A 185 -5.05 -7.19 8.61
N ARG A 186 -5.50 -8.44 8.78
CA ARG A 186 -5.69 -9.38 7.67
C ARG A 186 -6.71 -8.86 6.66
N TYR A 187 -7.85 -8.35 7.11
CA TYR A 187 -8.87 -7.75 6.24
C TYR A 187 -8.30 -6.57 5.44
N ALA A 188 -7.53 -5.69 6.09
CA ALA A 188 -6.92 -4.54 5.44
C ALA A 188 -5.90 -4.95 4.37
N LEU A 189 -5.04 -5.93 4.68
CA LEU A 189 -4.06 -6.48 3.74
C LEU A 189 -4.73 -7.17 2.55
N LEU A 190 -5.78 -7.97 2.77
CA LEU A 190 -6.54 -8.60 1.70
C LEU A 190 -7.29 -7.58 0.83
N THR A 191 -7.79 -6.50 1.43
CA THR A 191 -8.41 -5.39 0.67
C THR A 191 -7.38 -4.69 -0.21
N ALA A 192 -6.15 -4.49 0.29
CA ALA A 192 -5.05 -3.99 -0.53
C ALA A 192 -4.68 -4.96 -1.67
N ALA A 193 -4.68 -6.28 -1.43
CA ALA A 193 -4.46 -7.29 -2.47
C ALA A 193 -5.58 -7.25 -3.53
N ALA A 194 -6.85 -7.15 -3.11
CA ALA A 194 -7.98 -6.99 -4.01
C ALA A 194 -7.84 -5.74 -4.88
N ALA A 195 -7.46 -4.60 -4.29
CA ALA A 195 -7.20 -3.36 -5.02
C ALA A 195 -6.05 -3.49 -6.03
N CYS A 196 -5.01 -4.27 -5.71
CA CYS A 196 -3.92 -4.57 -6.66
C CYS A 196 -4.43 -5.31 -7.92
N LEU A 197 -5.42 -6.19 -7.74
CA LEU A 197 -5.99 -7.05 -8.77
C LEU A 197 -7.07 -6.38 -9.65
N ASP A 198 -7.67 -5.26 -9.23
CA ASP A 198 -8.77 -4.60 -9.95
C ASP A 198 -8.48 -4.33 -11.43
N GLY A 199 -7.29 -3.83 -11.74
CA GLY A 199 -6.87 -3.51 -13.11
C GLY A 199 -6.75 -4.73 -14.03
N TRP A 200 -6.78 -5.94 -13.46
CA TRP A 200 -6.64 -7.22 -14.15
C TRP A 200 -7.97 -7.93 -14.38
N ARG A 201 -9.06 -7.42 -13.79
CA ARG A 201 -10.42 -7.95 -13.97
C ARG A 201 -11.07 -7.52 -15.29
N GLY A 202 -10.42 -6.66 -16.09
CA GLY A 202 -10.92 -6.10 -17.36
C GLY A 202 -10.13 -6.48 -18.64
N THR A 203 -10.64 -6.11 -19.82
CA THR A 203 -10.17 -6.50 -21.17
C THR A 203 -9.09 -5.59 -21.79
N GLY A 204 -8.15 -5.06 -21.00
CA GLY A 204 -7.15 -4.08 -21.47
C GLY A 204 -6.01 -4.68 -22.32
N ARG A 205 -5.83 -4.16 -23.55
CA ARG A 205 -4.81 -4.57 -24.55
C ARG A 205 -3.40 -4.03 -24.29
N GLY A 206 -2.39 -4.86 -24.58
CA GLY A 206 -1.11 -4.53 -25.23
C GLY A 206 -0.09 -3.61 -24.55
N ARG A 207 1.11 -4.15 -24.29
CA ARG A 207 2.40 -3.46 -23.97
C ARG A 207 2.56 -2.77 -22.60
N ARG A 208 1.52 -2.19 -21.97
CA ARG A 208 1.58 -1.76 -20.55
C ARG A 208 1.51 -2.91 -19.55
N ILE A 209 1.29 -4.12 -20.06
CA ILE A 209 0.94 -5.30 -19.28
C ILE A 209 2.19 -5.94 -18.62
N THR A 210 3.38 -5.86 -19.21
CA THR A 210 4.56 -6.57 -18.67
C THR A 210 5.13 -5.92 -17.41
N THR A 211 5.41 -4.62 -17.42
CA THR A 211 5.92 -3.91 -16.23
C THR A 211 4.91 -3.90 -15.09
N ASP A 212 3.61 -3.84 -15.40
CA ASP A 212 2.58 -3.96 -14.36
C ASP A 212 2.43 -5.40 -13.83
N ARG A 213 2.83 -6.45 -14.59
CA ARG A 213 2.88 -7.84 -14.10
C ARG A 213 3.92 -8.00 -13.01
N ASP A 214 5.14 -7.54 -13.23
CA ASP A 214 6.23 -7.73 -12.25
C ASP A 214 5.93 -6.98 -10.95
N ARG A 215 5.35 -5.77 -11.06
CA ARG A 215 4.84 -5.01 -9.91
C ARG A 215 3.71 -5.75 -9.21
N LEU A 216 2.79 -6.36 -9.94
CA LEU A 216 1.69 -7.14 -9.35
C LEU A 216 2.24 -8.35 -8.58
N VAL A 217 3.13 -9.14 -9.20
CA VAL A 217 3.75 -10.32 -8.57
C VAL A 217 4.45 -9.92 -7.28
N ALA A 218 5.26 -8.87 -7.35
CA ALA A 218 6.03 -8.41 -6.22
C ALA A 218 5.15 -7.80 -5.11
N ALA A 219 4.16 -6.99 -5.47
CA ALA A 219 3.24 -6.40 -4.49
C ALA A 219 2.41 -7.46 -3.77
N LEU A 220 1.88 -8.45 -4.51
CA LEU A 220 1.12 -9.55 -3.90
C LEU A 220 2.02 -10.44 -3.04
N SER A 221 3.25 -10.73 -3.47
CA SER A 221 4.23 -11.47 -2.65
C SER A 221 4.56 -10.73 -1.35
N ARG A 222 4.69 -9.40 -1.39
CA ARG A 222 4.88 -8.58 -0.19
C ARG A 222 3.68 -8.58 0.74
N ILE A 223 2.46 -8.56 0.19
CA ILE A 223 1.24 -8.69 1.00
C ILE A 223 1.16 -10.10 1.59
N ALA A 224 1.53 -11.14 0.83
CA ALA A 224 1.59 -12.53 1.27
C ALA A 224 2.50 -12.69 2.51
N ILE A 225 3.73 -12.16 2.44
CA ILE A 225 4.67 -12.19 3.57
C ILE A 225 4.06 -11.54 4.82
N ARG A 226 3.34 -10.41 4.66
CA ARG A 226 2.68 -9.73 5.79
C ARG A 226 1.48 -10.49 6.34
N LEU A 227 0.84 -11.32 5.53
CA LEU A 227 -0.18 -12.27 5.94
C LEU A 227 0.39 -13.55 6.56
N GLY A 228 1.72 -13.75 6.53
CA GLY A 228 2.38 -14.97 6.96
C GLY A 228 2.34 -16.11 5.93
N LEU A 229 2.15 -15.78 4.66
CA LEU A 229 2.12 -16.71 3.53
C LEU A 229 3.45 -16.72 2.78
N GLU A 230 3.70 -17.80 2.03
CA GLU A 230 4.88 -17.95 1.17
C GLU A 230 4.82 -16.99 -0.04
N PRO A 231 5.88 -16.20 -0.30
CA PRO A 231 5.96 -15.33 -1.47
C PRO A 231 6.22 -16.10 -2.78
N VAL A 232 6.15 -15.40 -3.91
CA VAL A 232 6.37 -15.97 -5.24
C VAL A 232 7.75 -15.61 -5.79
N GLY A 233 8.54 -16.63 -6.14
CA GLY A 233 9.74 -16.53 -6.99
C GLY A 233 11.03 -16.07 -6.28
N PRO A 234 12.17 -16.03 -6.99
CA PRO A 234 13.46 -15.66 -6.41
C PRO A 234 13.60 -14.15 -6.22
N ASP A 235 13.86 -13.72 -4.98
CA ASP A 235 13.91 -12.31 -4.57
C ASP A 235 14.93 -11.43 -5.32
N THR A 236 15.99 -12.02 -5.87
CA THR A 236 17.18 -11.27 -6.28
C THR A 236 17.02 -10.51 -7.59
N GLU A 237 16.46 -11.15 -8.62
CA GLU A 237 16.23 -10.51 -9.93
C GLU A 237 15.10 -9.47 -9.83
N LEU A 238 14.05 -9.81 -9.10
CA LEU A 238 12.94 -8.93 -8.79
C LEU A 238 13.44 -7.66 -8.08
N SER A 239 14.33 -7.79 -7.10
CA SER A 239 14.88 -6.64 -6.37
C SER A 239 15.62 -5.63 -7.26
N ALA A 240 16.36 -6.10 -8.27
CA ALA A 240 17.06 -5.22 -9.20
C ALA A 240 16.09 -4.47 -10.12
N ALA A 241 15.17 -5.19 -10.76
CA ALA A 241 14.15 -4.58 -11.63
C ALA A 241 13.26 -3.57 -10.88
N LEU A 242 12.88 -3.90 -9.63
CA LEU A 242 12.08 -3.01 -8.79
C LEU A 242 12.85 -1.78 -8.32
N PHE A 243 14.17 -1.89 -8.11
CA PHE A 243 15.01 -0.74 -7.82
C PHE A 243 15.02 0.25 -9.00
N ASP A 244 15.21 -0.24 -10.22
CA ASP A 244 15.18 0.60 -11.41
C ASP A 244 13.81 1.28 -11.60
N GLU A 245 12.73 0.57 -11.29
CA GLU A 245 11.39 1.13 -11.27
C GLU A 245 11.20 2.19 -10.16
N ALA A 246 11.78 1.99 -8.98
CA ALA A 246 11.78 2.98 -7.91
C ALA A 246 12.51 4.28 -8.32
N VAL A 247 13.66 4.14 -8.98
CA VAL A 247 14.42 5.26 -9.55
C VAL A 247 13.62 5.95 -10.65
N ALA A 248 13.02 5.19 -11.57
CA ALA A 248 12.20 5.73 -12.65
C ALA A 248 10.96 6.47 -12.10
N HIS A 249 10.31 5.94 -11.07
CA HIS A 249 9.20 6.58 -10.37
C HIS A 249 9.62 7.93 -9.77
N CYS A 250 10.78 7.97 -9.11
CA CYS A 250 11.31 9.16 -8.47
C CYS A 250 11.76 10.26 -9.44
N ARG A 251 12.13 9.89 -10.67
CA ARG A 251 12.49 10.83 -11.75
C ARG A 251 11.28 11.45 -12.44
N ARG A 252 10.09 10.85 -12.32
CA ARG A 252 8.87 11.42 -12.93
C ARG A 252 8.52 12.73 -12.20
N PRO A 253 8.27 13.83 -12.92
CA PRO A 253 7.82 15.05 -12.29
C PRO A 253 6.51 14.77 -11.55
N THR A 254 6.46 15.13 -10.27
CA THR A 254 5.21 15.14 -9.51
C THR A 254 4.30 16.17 -10.16
N VAL A 255 3.38 15.73 -11.03
CA VAL A 255 2.29 16.58 -11.48
C VAL A 255 1.53 16.98 -10.22
N PRO A 256 1.40 18.29 -9.91
CA PRO A 256 0.57 18.70 -8.78
C PRO A 256 -0.81 18.10 -9.01
N ALA A 257 -1.34 17.42 -7.98
CA ALA A 257 -2.65 16.81 -8.06
C ALA A 257 -3.62 17.84 -8.63
N ARG A 258 -4.21 17.58 -9.81
CA ARG A 258 -5.35 18.37 -10.28
C ARG A 258 -6.38 18.26 -9.17
N THR A 259 -6.55 19.34 -8.42
CA THR A 259 -7.76 19.57 -7.66
C THR A 259 -8.91 19.31 -8.64
N ALA A 260 -9.79 18.37 -8.29
CA ALA A 260 -11.00 18.13 -9.06
C ALA A 260 -11.68 19.49 -9.31
N PRO A 261 -12.22 19.74 -10.51
CA PRO A 261 -12.95 20.98 -10.73
C PRO A 261 -14.08 21.03 -9.72
N ALA A 262 -14.09 22.09 -8.91
CA ALA A 262 -15.26 22.46 -8.14
C ALA A 262 -16.43 22.49 -9.12
N ALA A 263 -17.39 21.58 -8.93
CA ALA A 263 -18.61 21.55 -9.71
C ALA A 263 -19.25 22.94 -9.59
N ALA A 264 -19.16 23.68 -10.69
CA ALA A 264 -19.71 25.01 -10.81
C ALA A 264 -21.24 24.91 -10.70
N ARG A 265 -21.77 25.78 -9.86
CA ARG A 265 -23.17 26.24 -9.81
C ARG A 265 -23.82 26.29 -11.20
N ARG A 266 -25.05 25.77 -11.31
CA ARG A 266 -26.30 26.42 -11.76
C ARG A 266 -27.18 25.51 -12.62
N LEU A 267 -28.36 25.19 -12.07
CA LEU A 267 -29.68 25.25 -12.73
C LEU A 267 -30.61 25.69 -11.58
N VAL A 268 -31.02 26.97 -11.44
CA VAL A 268 -32.00 27.75 -12.22
C VAL A 268 -33.34 27.01 -12.34
N GLY A 269 -34.31 27.47 -11.53
CA GLY A 269 -35.70 27.69 -11.92
C GLY A 269 -36.62 26.48 -12.12
N ALA A 270 -37.40 26.17 -11.08
CA ALA A 270 -38.86 26.03 -11.14
C ALA A 270 -39.41 26.20 -9.71
#